data_AF-A0A7X9MVG5-F1
#
_entry.id   AF-A0A7X9MVG5-F1
#
_cell.length_a   1.000
_cell.length_b   1.000
_cell.length_c   1.000
_cell.angle_alpha   90.00
_cell.angle_beta   90.00
_cell.angle_gamma   90.00
#
_symmetry.space_group_name_H-M   'P 1'
#
loop_
_entity.id
_entity.type
_entity.pdbx_description
1 polymer ?
#
loop_
_entity_poly.entity_id
_entity_poly.type
_entity_poly.pdbx_seq_one_letter_code
_entity_poly.pdbx_strand_id
1 'polypeptide(L)'
;MRNKGWKTATAVALLTSSVIAFSPIAYGKSFSVEQSVATAKSDLHKATTIYVSPALEGNLIPSDSLYATLNSVKKNYEITKSVVTSSKLSTGEIEGTLKEMDAIYNEKVTKGLVSYIDAYNYATKYLEPLMREISQAEAKGDFAGVAAGYHKLSYQLKDRSSILYRFSGKAARDLLLEKYKKPADAKRDELMLPVTIYMELVELNSLYTAGKQSEALKVYAEINALMEGLPKTSKYSPILLAEVAKIKGIVDGLPIQSTEQQVLDAKVEGLVKAVNASQKNILLSSSTSNSITITVQEDISMLDFLSKGFYPTLISSLGVSKVNGNDPLSEAAMNELKALFPADAKVLSELKGKSFNLPVTVNNGALDVVFILVFN
;
A
#
# COMPACT_ATOMS: atom_id res chain seq x y z
N MET A 1 -52.30 -7.84 28.69
CA MET A 1 -52.02 -8.20 27.27
C MET A 1 -50.72 -8.99 27.20
N ARG A 2 -50.79 -10.22 26.69
CA ARG A 2 -49.65 -11.12 26.41
C ARG A 2 -48.92 -10.67 25.14
N ASN A 3 -47.60 -10.76 25.12
CA ASN A 3 -46.79 -11.16 23.95
C ASN A 3 -45.42 -11.61 24.49
N LYS A 4 -45.16 -12.92 24.61
CA LYS A 4 -44.45 -13.76 23.61
C LYS A 4 -43.13 -13.08 23.19
N GLY A 5 -41.95 -13.48 23.64
CA GLY A 5 -41.43 -14.83 23.82
C GLY A 5 -40.46 -15.13 22.68
N TRP A 6 -39.18 -14.81 22.84
CA TRP A 6 -38.11 -15.38 22.03
C TRP A 6 -37.10 -16.06 22.96
N LYS A 7 -37.36 -17.34 23.21
CA LYS A 7 -36.34 -18.25 23.70
C LYS A 7 -35.47 -18.58 22.49
N THR A 8 -34.23 -18.11 22.48
CA THR A 8 -33.20 -18.61 21.57
C THR A 8 -33.00 -20.09 21.89
N ALA A 9 -33.57 -20.95 21.06
CA ALA A 9 -33.31 -22.37 21.11
C ALA A 9 -31.86 -22.60 20.67
N THR A 10 -30.94 -22.70 21.63
CA THR A 10 -29.63 -23.29 21.42
C THR A 10 -29.86 -24.78 21.15
N ALA A 11 -30.16 -25.12 19.89
CA ALA A 11 -30.13 -26.49 19.45
C ALA A 11 -28.66 -26.94 19.44
N VAL A 12 -28.21 -27.47 20.58
CA VAL A 12 -27.03 -28.32 20.62
C VAL A 12 -27.43 -29.59 19.86
N ALA A 13 -27.24 -29.56 18.54
CA ALA A 13 -27.17 -30.78 17.77
C ALA A 13 -25.94 -31.54 18.28
N LEU A 14 -26.18 -32.49 19.18
CA LEU A 14 -25.23 -33.54 19.51
C LEU A 14 -24.95 -34.27 18.20
N LEU A 15 -23.91 -33.82 17.50
CA LEU A 15 -23.42 -34.42 16.28
C LEU A 15 -23.00 -35.84 16.63
N THR A 16 -23.85 -36.82 16.31
CA THR A 16 -23.42 -38.18 16.09
C THR A 16 -22.57 -38.17 14.83
N SER A 17 -21.34 -37.67 14.95
CA SER A 17 -20.26 -38.00 14.05
C SER A 17 -20.08 -39.50 14.17
N SER A 18 -20.86 -40.24 13.39
CA SER A 18 -20.59 -41.63 13.08
C SER A 18 -19.23 -41.58 12.38
N VAL A 19 -18.16 -41.65 13.18
CA VAL A 19 -16.83 -41.94 12.69
C VAL A 19 -17.02 -43.23 11.94
N ILE A 20 -17.08 -43.15 10.61
CA ILE A 20 -17.00 -44.34 9.76
C ILE A 20 -15.56 -44.79 9.96
N ALA A 21 -15.35 -45.50 11.07
CA ALA A 21 -14.18 -46.30 11.29
C ALA A 21 -14.31 -47.39 10.23
N PHE A 22 -13.66 -47.17 9.09
CA PHE A 22 -13.38 -48.24 8.15
C PHE A 22 -12.53 -49.22 8.95
N SER A 23 -13.20 -50.25 9.49
CA SER A 23 -12.52 -51.40 10.07
C SER A 23 -11.57 -51.88 8.98
N PRO A 24 -10.25 -51.94 9.23
CA PRO A 24 -9.37 -52.60 8.29
C PRO A 24 -9.95 -54.01 8.17
N ILE A 25 -10.53 -54.31 7.01
CA ILE A 25 -10.88 -55.68 6.70
C ILE A 25 -9.59 -56.45 6.96
N ALA A 26 -9.67 -57.46 7.82
CA ALA A 26 -8.56 -58.36 8.04
C ALA A 26 -8.24 -58.99 6.69
N TYR A 27 -7.36 -58.37 5.92
CA TYR A 27 -6.82 -58.90 4.68
C TYR A 27 -5.91 -60.06 5.08
N GLY A 28 -6.55 -61.21 5.26
CA GLY A 28 -5.96 -62.38 5.86
C GLY A 28 -7.01 -63.48 5.91
N LYS A 29 -7.06 -64.26 4.83
CA LYS A 29 -7.92 -65.43 4.55
C LYS A 29 -9.26 -65.08 3.86
N SER A 30 -9.28 -65.29 2.54
CA SER A 30 -10.45 -65.51 1.65
C SER A 30 -11.01 -64.38 0.76
N PHE A 31 -10.31 -63.25 0.55
CA PHE A 31 -10.69 -62.32 -0.53
C PHE A 31 -9.93 -62.63 -1.82
N SER A 32 -10.65 -62.65 -2.95
CA SER A 32 -10.05 -62.61 -4.29
C SER A 32 -9.38 -61.24 -4.54
N VAL A 33 -8.47 -61.18 -5.52
CA VAL A 33 -7.79 -59.94 -5.91
C VAL A 33 -8.83 -58.91 -6.35
N GLU A 34 -9.83 -59.35 -7.12
CA GLU A 34 -10.93 -58.54 -7.64
C GLU A 34 -11.77 -57.93 -6.51
N GLN A 35 -12.11 -58.71 -5.48
CA GLN A 35 -12.85 -58.20 -4.32
C GLN A 35 -12.04 -57.19 -3.51
N SER A 36 -10.73 -57.41 -3.38
CA SER A 36 -9.82 -56.49 -2.69
C SER A 36 -9.77 -55.14 -3.41
N VAL A 37 -9.62 -55.17 -4.74
CA VAL A 37 -9.63 -53.99 -5.60
C VAL A 37 -10.98 -53.27 -5.54
N ALA A 38 -12.10 -54.00 -5.67
CA ALA A 38 -13.43 -53.40 -5.62
C ALA A 38 -13.71 -52.70 -4.28
N THR A 39 -13.30 -53.33 -3.17
CA THR A 39 -13.43 -52.74 -1.84
C THR A 39 -12.58 -51.49 -1.70
N ALA A 40 -11.30 -51.54 -2.11
CA ALA A 40 -10.42 -50.38 -2.06
C ALA A 40 -10.98 -49.21 -2.89
N LYS A 41 -11.45 -49.46 -4.12
CA LYS A 41 -12.11 -48.43 -4.95
C LYS A 41 -13.33 -47.83 -4.24
N SER A 42 -14.19 -48.65 -3.65
CA SER A 42 -15.34 -48.18 -2.85
C SER A 42 -14.91 -47.27 -1.70
N ASP A 43 -13.89 -47.65 -0.93
CA ASP A 43 -13.37 -46.85 0.18
C ASP A 43 -12.80 -45.51 -0.30
N LEU A 44 -12.07 -45.51 -1.43
CA LEU A 44 -11.56 -44.30 -2.05
C LEU A 44 -12.69 -43.36 -2.49
N HIS A 45 -13.77 -43.88 -3.11
CA HIS A 45 -14.93 -43.07 -3.48
C HIS A 45 -15.61 -42.44 -2.26
N LYS A 46 -15.73 -43.19 -1.16
CA LYS A 46 -16.32 -42.71 0.10
C LYS A 46 -15.46 -41.63 0.80
N ALA A 47 -14.16 -41.55 0.51
CA ALA A 47 -13.28 -40.55 1.11
C ALA A 47 -13.71 -39.10 0.81
N THR A 48 -14.41 -38.85 -0.31
CA THR A 48 -14.96 -37.51 -0.61
C THR A 48 -16.35 -37.28 -0.01
N THR A 49 -17.18 -38.32 0.06
CA THR A 49 -18.56 -38.17 0.56
C THR A 49 -18.60 -37.83 2.04
N ILE A 50 -17.58 -38.21 2.81
CA ILE A 50 -17.50 -37.94 4.26
C ILE A 50 -17.60 -36.45 4.63
N TYR A 51 -17.13 -35.53 3.76
CA TYR A 51 -17.27 -34.10 3.98
C TYR A 51 -18.27 -33.44 3.02
N VAL A 52 -18.54 -34.03 1.85
CA VAL A 52 -19.51 -33.48 0.90
C VAL A 52 -20.94 -33.68 1.38
N SER A 53 -21.31 -34.87 1.86
CA SER A 53 -22.69 -35.15 2.26
C SER A 53 -23.15 -34.27 3.43
N PRO A 54 -22.38 -34.12 4.54
CA PRO A 54 -22.76 -33.20 5.61
C PRO A 54 -22.85 -31.75 5.15
N ALA A 55 -22.03 -31.35 4.17
CA ALA A 55 -22.07 -29.99 3.64
C ALA A 55 -23.34 -29.70 2.83
N LEU A 56 -23.97 -30.70 2.22
CA LEU A 56 -25.30 -30.53 1.61
C LEU A 56 -26.38 -30.20 2.65
N GLU A 57 -26.16 -30.62 3.89
CA GLU A 57 -27.02 -30.33 5.06
C GLU A 57 -26.57 -29.08 5.82
N GLY A 58 -25.60 -28.31 5.29
CA GLY A 58 -25.09 -27.10 5.94
C GLY A 58 -23.96 -27.33 6.95
N ASN A 59 -23.44 -28.56 7.08
CA ASN A 59 -22.47 -28.92 8.11
C ASN A 59 -21.06 -29.12 7.55
N LEU A 60 -20.08 -28.44 8.15
CA LEU A 60 -18.66 -28.67 7.88
C LEU A 60 -18.09 -29.70 8.86
N ILE A 61 -17.36 -30.66 8.33
CA ILE A 61 -16.68 -31.68 9.15
C ILE A 61 -15.30 -31.18 9.57
N PRO A 62 -14.97 -31.16 10.88
CA PRO A 62 -13.65 -30.73 11.35
C PRO A 62 -12.53 -31.64 10.84
N SER A 63 -11.39 -31.03 10.49
CA SER A 63 -10.20 -31.76 10.00
C SER A 63 -9.73 -32.87 10.94
N ASP A 64 -9.77 -32.63 12.26
CA ASP A 64 -9.33 -33.59 13.28
C ASP A 64 -10.12 -34.91 13.22
N SER A 65 -11.41 -34.84 12.87
CA SER A 65 -12.27 -36.02 12.74
C SER A 65 -12.00 -36.86 11.46
N LEU A 66 -11.25 -36.29 10.50
CA LEU A 66 -11.02 -36.90 9.19
C LEU A 66 -9.68 -37.63 9.08
N TYR A 67 -8.71 -37.36 9.97
CA TYR A 67 -7.39 -37.99 9.89
C TYR A 67 -7.44 -39.51 10.08
N ALA A 68 -8.32 -40.02 10.94
CA ALA A 68 -8.49 -41.46 11.13
C ALA A 68 -8.95 -42.14 9.82
N THR A 69 -9.95 -41.56 9.15
CA THR A 69 -10.43 -42.02 7.84
C THR A 69 -9.34 -41.90 6.78
N LEU A 70 -8.63 -40.76 6.71
CA LEU A 70 -7.52 -40.57 5.77
C LEU A 70 -6.46 -41.66 5.93
N ASN A 71 -6.01 -41.92 7.16
CA ASN A 71 -4.99 -42.93 7.44
C ASN A 71 -5.47 -44.34 7.09
N SER A 72 -6.74 -44.66 7.37
CA SER A 72 -7.32 -45.95 7.02
C SER A 72 -7.38 -46.15 5.50
N VAL A 73 -7.87 -45.16 4.75
CA VAL A 73 -7.96 -45.22 3.29
C VAL A 73 -6.57 -45.34 2.65
N LYS A 74 -5.57 -44.58 3.12
CA LYS A 74 -4.18 -44.70 2.65
C LYS A 74 -3.62 -46.10 2.88
N LYS A 75 -3.85 -46.66 4.08
CA LYS A 75 -3.40 -48.00 4.43
C LYS A 75 -4.06 -49.07 3.56
N ASN A 76 -5.38 -49.02 3.38
CA ASN A 76 -6.12 -49.99 2.56
C ASN A 76 -5.66 -49.95 1.10
N TYR A 77 -5.40 -48.76 0.57
CA TYR A 77 -4.87 -48.58 -0.78
C TYR A 77 -3.49 -49.23 -0.94
N GLU A 78 -2.52 -48.96 -0.06
CA GLU A 78 -1.17 -49.56 -0.14
C GLU A 78 -1.17 -51.09 0.04
N ILE A 79 -1.98 -51.60 0.96
CA ILE A 79 -2.17 -53.06 1.13
C ILE A 79 -2.71 -53.67 -0.17
N THR A 80 -3.71 -53.05 -0.77
CA THR A 80 -4.33 -53.56 -1.99
C THR A 80 -3.37 -53.50 -3.18
N LYS A 81 -2.54 -52.44 -3.30
CA LYS A 81 -1.46 -52.40 -4.30
C LYS A 81 -0.52 -53.59 -4.15
N SER A 82 -0.11 -53.89 -2.92
CA SER A 82 0.78 -55.03 -2.63
C SER A 82 0.16 -56.37 -3.02
N VAL A 83 -1.14 -56.54 -2.77
CA VAL A 83 -1.92 -57.73 -3.17
C VAL A 83 -1.99 -57.87 -4.70
N VAL A 84 -2.26 -56.79 -5.43
CA VAL A 84 -2.31 -56.79 -6.90
C VAL A 84 -0.95 -57.12 -7.49
N THR A 85 0.12 -56.49 -7.02
CA THR A 85 1.50 -56.72 -7.50
C THR A 85 1.98 -58.15 -7.24
N SER A 86 1.55 -58.76 -6.13
CA SER A 86 1.95 -60.14 -5.76
C SER A 86 0.97 -61.21 -6.29
N SER A 87 0.00 -60.81 -7.12
CA SER A 87 -1.02 -61.72 -7.65
C SER A 87 -0.51 -62.57 -8.82
N LYS A 88 -1.36 -63.49 -9.30
CA LYS A 88 -1.10 -64.30 -10.49
C LYS A 88 -1.60 -63.66 -11.80
N LEU A 89 -2.00 -62.38 -11.75
CA LEU A 89 -2.44 -61.64 -12.92
C LEU A 89 -1.29 -61.43 -13.91
N SER A 90 -1.61 -61.21 -15.18
CA SER A 90 -0.61 -60.82 -16.17
C SER A 90 -0.08 -59.41 -15.90
N THR A 91 1.12 -59.10 -16.41
CA THR A 91 1.75 -57.78 -16.25
C THR A 91 0.82 -56.64 -16.70
N GLY A 92 0.14 -56.80 -17.83
CA GLY A 92 -0.79 -55.77 -18.34
C GLY A 92 -2.02 -55.57 -17.45
N GLU A 93 -2.55 -56.63 -16.84
CA GLU A 93 -3.68 -56.54 -15.90
C GLU A 93 -3.27 -55.86 -14.58
N ILE A 94 -2.07 -56.17 -14.08
CA ILE A 94 -1.48 -55.51 -12.91
C ILE A 94 -1.34 -54.01 -13.18
N GLU A 95 -0.70 -53.62 -14.28
CA GLU A 95 -0.49 -52.22 -14.65
C GLU A 95 -1.82 -51.47 -14.83
N GLY A 96 -2.78 -52.07 -15.54
CA GLY A 96 -4.10 -51.49 -15.74
C GLY A 96 -4.85 -51.25 -14.43
N THR A 97 -4.85 -52.24 -13.54
CA THR A 97 -5.53 -52.18 -12.24
C THR A 97 -4.90 -51.11 -11.34
N LEU A 98 -3.57 -51.09 -11.24
CA LEU A 98 -2.85 -50.11 -10.43
C LEU A 98 -3.06 -48.68 -10.97
N LYS A 99 -3.00 -48.48 -12.28
CA LYS A 99 -3.25 -47.18 -12.91
C LYS A 99 -4.64 -46.64 -12.57
N GLU A 100 -5.66 -47.49 -12.62
CA GLU A 100 -7.03 -47.10 -12.26
C GLU A 100 -7.15 -46.75 -10.78
N MET A 101 -6.59 -47.58 -9.89
CA MET A 101 -6.59 -47.30 -8.45
C MET A 101 -5.84 -46.00 -8.12
N ASP A 102 -4.69 -45.77 -8.74
CA ASP A 102 -3.87 -44.57 -8.58
C ASP A 102 -4.62 -43.32 -9.04
N ALA A 103 -5.38 -43.40 -10.14
CA ALA A 103 -6.22 -42.31 -10.61
C ALA A 103 -7.33 -41.95 -9.60
N ILE A 104 -8.04 -42.96 -9.08
CA ILE A 104 -9.11 -42.75 -8.09
C ILE A 104 -8.52 -42.20 -6.78
N TYR A 105 -7.39 -42.74 -6.31
CA TYR A 105 -6.72 -42.26 -5.11
C TYR A 105 -6.29 -40.80 -5.25
N ASN A 106 -5.67 -40.45 -6.37
CA ASN A 106 -5.26 -39.06 -6.62
C ASN A 106 -6.46 -38.10 -6.66
N GLU A 107 -7.57 -38.50 -7.29
CA GLU A 107 -8.76 -37.66 -7.38
C GLU A 107 -9.49 -37.52 -6.04
N LYS A 108 -9.76 -38.63 -5.36
CA LYS A 108 -10.66 -38.66 -4.19
C LYS A 108 -9.94 -38.44 -2.87
N VAL A 109 -8.69 -38.86 -2.75
CA VAL A 109 -7.91 -38.73 -1.51
C VAL A 109 -6.99 -37.52 -1.59
N THR A 110 -6.07 -37.47 -2.54
CA THR A 110 -5.06 -36.40 -2.63
C THR A 110 -5.70 -35.04 -2.98
N LYS A 111 -6.43 -34.96 -4.09
CA LYS A 111 -7.14 -33.75 -4.52
C LYS A 111 -8.48 -33.57 -3.82
N GLY A 112 -9.01 -34.61 -3.17
CA GLY A 112 -10.26 -34.56 -2.42
C GLY A 112 -10.00 -34.34 -0.93
N LEU A 113 -10.02 -35.42 -0.16
CA LEU A 113 -9.98 -35.41 1.31
C LEU A 113 -8.80 -34.63 1.91
N VAL A 114 -7.57 -34.81 1.40
CA VAL A 114 -6.38 -34.09 1.89
C VAL A 114 -6.52 -32.60 1.64
N SER A 115 -6.91 -32.21 0.43
CA SER A 115 -7.09 -30.80 0.08
C SER A 115 -8.24 -30.14 0.87
N TYR A 116 -9.29 -30.89 1.23
CA TYR A 116 -10.34 -30.41 2.14
C TYR A 116 -9.80 -30.17 3.56
N ILE A 117 -9.02 -31.12 4.10
CA ILE A 117 -8.37 -30.98 5.42
C ILE A 117 -7.48 -29.74 5.45
N ASP A 118 -6.70 -29.51 4.39
CA ASP A 118 -5.85 -28.32 4.26
C ASP A 118 -6.68 -27.03 4.21
N ALA A 119 -7.78 -27.01 3.46
CA ALA A 119 -8.70 -25.87 3.38
C ALA A 119 -9.35 -25.57 4.74
N TYR A 120 -9.83 -26.60 5.45
CA TYR A 120 -10.42 -26.45 6.78
C TYR A 120 -9.39 -25.95 7.81
N ASN A 121 -8.18 -26.51 7.80
CA ASN A 121 -7.08 -26.07 8.65
C ASN A 121 -6.65 -24.65 8.32
N TYR A 122 -6.60 -24.28 7.04
CA TYR A 122 -6.30 -22.91 6.63
C TYR A 122 -7.31 -21.92 7.24
N ALA A 123 -8.61 -22.23 7.11
CA ALA A 123 -9.68 -21.40 7.66
C ALA A 123 -9.60 -21.27 9.19
N THR A 124 -9.49 -22.38 9.92
CA THR A 124 -9.57 -22.40 11.39
C THR A 124 -8.26 -22.07 12.11
N LYS A 125 -7.10 -22.30 11.48
CA LYS A 125 -5.79 -22.02 12.10
C LYS A 125 -5.18 -20.69 11.66
N TYR A 126 -5.65 -20.08 10.57
CA TYR A 126 -5.09 -18.82 10.07
C TYR A 126 -6.13 -17.71 9.97
N LEU A 127 -7.29 -17.94 9.35
CA LEU A 127 -8.28 -16.85 9.20
C LEU A 127 -8.99 -16.54 10.51
N GLU A 128 -9.58 -17.55 11.16
CA GLU A 128 -10.35 -17.36 12.40
C GLU A 128 -9.51 -16.76 13.55
N PRO A 129 -8.27 -17.21 13.83
CA PRO A 129 -7.47 -16.60 14.88
C PRO A 129 -7.11 -15.14 14.59
N LEU A 130 -6.77 -14.80 13.33
CA LEU A 130 -6.48 -13.41 12.94
C LEU A 130 -7.71 -12.51 13.10
N MET A 131 -8.90 -13.00 12.71
CA MET A 131 -10.16 -12.27 12.92
C MET A 131 -10.43 -12.01 14.40
N ARG A 132 -10.12 -12.99 15.26
CA ARG A 132 -10.22 -12.84 16.71
C ARG A 132 -9.19 -11.86 17.26
N GLU A 133 -7.93 -11.93 16.82
CA GLU A 133 -6.86 -11.00 17.22
C GLU A 133 -7.23 -9.55 16.86
N ILE A 134 -7.71 -9.31 15.63
CA ILE A 134 -8.20 -8.00 15.19
C ILE A 134 -9.34 -7.53 16.11
N SER A 135 -10.33 -8.38 16.37
CA SER A 135 -11.47 -8.02 17.23
C SER A 135 -11.04 -7.69 18.67
N GLN A 136 -10.02 -8.39 19.19
CA GLN A 136 -9.46 -8.13 20.51
C GLN A 136 -8.68 -6.81 20.55
N ALA A 137 -7.90 -6.50 19.50
CA ALA A 137 -7.20 -5.23 19.38
C ALA A 137 -8.20 -4.06 19.30
N GLU A 138 -9.29 -4.22 18.54
CA GLU A 138 -10.39 -3.25 18.48
C GLU A 138 -11.03 -3.00 19.84
N ALA A 139 -11.32 -4.06 20.60
CA ALA A 139 -11.92 -3.94 21.93
C ALA A 139 -11.01 -3.21 22.94
N LYS A 140 -9.69 -3.24 22.71
CA LYS A 140 -8.68 -2.55 23.53
C LYS A 140 -8.36 -1.13 23.03
N GLY A 141 -8.88 -0.73 21.87
CA GLY A 141 -8.44 0.50 21.20
C GLY A 141 -6.99 0.46 20.72
N ASP A 142 -6.40 -0.73 20.58
CA ASP A 142 -5.02 -0.92 20.11
C ASP A 142 -4.98 -0.88 18.58
N PHE A 143 -4.92 0.33 18.02
CA PHE A 143 -4.94 0.51 16.57
C PHE A 143 -3.67 -0.04 15.89
N ALA A 144 -2.53 -0.04 16.57
CA ALA A 144 -1.31 -0.68 16.08
C ALA A 144 -1.51 -2.20 15.90
N GLY A 145 -2.13 -2.84 16.89
CA GLY A 145 -2.54 -4.25 16.82
C GLY A 145 -3.53 -4.52 15.68
N VAL A 146 -4.50 -3.63 15.46
CA VAL A 146 -5.45 -3.73 14.33
C VAL A 146 -4.73 -3.65 12.99
N ALA A 147 -3.83 -2.68 12.80
CA ALA A 147 -3.04 -2.53 11.58
C ALA A 147 -2.15 -3.76 11.31
N ALA A 148 -1.47 -4.27 12.34
CA ALA A 148 -0.67 -5.49 12.24
C ALA A 148 -1.53 -6.71 11.86
N GLY A 149 -2.70 -6.85 12.47
CA GLY A 149 -3.67 -7.89 12.13
C GLY A 149 -4.18 -7.79 10.70
N TYR A 150 -4.49 -6.58 10.23
CA TYR A 150 -4.91 -6.30 8.85
C TYR A 150 -3.86 -6.75 7.82
N HIS A 151 -2.58 -6.44 8.03
CA HIS A 151 -1.53 -6.86 7.09
C HIS A 151 -1.37 -8.38 7.05
N LYS A 152 -1.38 -9.05 8.21
CA LYS A 152 -1.35 -10.52 8.28
C LYS A 152 -2.56 -11.13 7.56
N LEU A 153 -3.76 -10.59 7.80
CA LEU A 153 -4.99 -11.06 7.16
C LEU A 153 -4.94 -10.86 5.65
N SER A 154 -4.52 -9.68 5.19
CA SER A 154 -4.35 -9.35 3.77
C SER A 154 -3.39 -10.31 3.09
N TYR A 155 -2.26 -10.65 3.72
CA TYR A 155 -1.33 -11.66 3.21
C TYR A 155 -1.97 -13.04 3.07
N GLN A 156 -2.69 -13.50 4.11
CA GLN A 156 -3.39 -14.79 4.03
C GLN A 156 -4.40 -14.82 2.89
N LEU A 157 -5.22 -13.77 2.75
CA LEU A 157 -6.27 -13.69 1.74
C LEU A 157 -5.73 -13.56 0.31
N LYS A 158 -4.62 -12.81 0.12
CA LYS A 158 -3.99 -12.62 -1.19
C LYS A 158 -3.23 -13.87 -1.65
N ASP A 159 -2.35 -14.40 -0.80
CA ASP A 159 -1.33 -15.35 -1.25
C ASP A 159 -1.71 -16.82 -0.98
N ARG A 160 -2.56 -17.07 0.02
CA ARG A 160 -2.86 -18.44 0.49
C ARG A 160 -4.32 -18.87 0.31
N SER A 161 -5.21 -17.97 -0.10
CA SER A 161 -6.64 -18.29 -0.26
C SER A 161 -6.93 -19.31 -1.36
N SER A 162 -6.01 -19.52 -2.30
CA SER A 162 -6.13 -20.58 -3.33
C SER A 162 -6.33 -21.97 -2.72
N ILE A 163 -5.86 -22.21 -1.49
CA ILE A 163 -6.04 -23.48 -0.75
C ILE A 163 -7.52 -23.84 -0.62
N LEU A 164 -8.41 -22.84 -0.43
CA LEU A 164 -9.85 -23.05 -0.28
C LEU A 164 -10.52 -23.60 -1.56
N TYR A 165 -9.84 -23.58 -2.71
CA TYR A 165 -10.41 -23.97 -4.00
C TYR A 165 -9.85 -25.29 -4.54
N ARG A 166 -8.90 -25.92 -3.85
CA ARG A 166 -8.14 -27.08 -4.36
C ARG A 166 -8.90 -28.41 -4.28
N PHE A 167 -9.97 -28.49 -3.49
CA PHE A 167 -10.70 -29.73 -3.25
C PHE A 167 -12.02 -29.82 -4.02
N SER A 168 -12.47 -31.04 -4.30
CA SER A 168 -13.75 -31.33 -4.97
C SER A 168 -14.93 -31.26 -3.99
N GLY A 169 -16.12 -30.85 -4.44
CA GLY A 169 -17.29 -30.71 -3.55
C GLY A 169 -17.70 -29.26 -3.33
N LYS A 170 -18.53 -28.76 -4.24
CA LYS A 170 -19.01 -27.38 -4.27
C LYS A 170 -19.68 -26.95 -2.97
N ALA A 171 -20.57 -27.79 -2.41
CA ALA A 171 -21.30 -27.45 -1.18
C ALA A 171 -20.36 -27.17 0.01
N ALA A 172 -19.37 -28.04 0.24
CA ALA A 172 -18.39 -27.86 1.30
C ALA A 172 -17.50 -26.63 1.07
N ARG A 173 -17.14 -26.36 -0.19
CA ARG A 173 -16.39 -25.15 -0.56
C ARG A 173 -17.18 -23.89 -0.28
N ASP A 174 -18.41 -23.82 -0.75
CA ASP A 174 -19.26 -22.64 -0.59
C ASP A 174 -19.51 -22.36 0.90
N LEU A 175 -19.72 -23.40 1.72
CA LEU A 175 -19.85 -23.25 3.17
C LEU A 175 -18.56 -22.75 3.84
N LEU A 176 -17.38 -23.26 3.46
CA LEU A 176 -16.09 -22.76 3.97
C LEU A 176 -15.88 -21.29 3.61
N LEU A 177 -16.20 -20.91 2.36
CA LEU A 177 -16.09 -19.54 1.89
C LEU A 177 -17.07 -18.62 2.64
N GLU A 178 -18.32 -19.03 2.80
CA GLU A 178 -19.34 -18.27 3.52
C GLU A 178 -18.97 -18.07 5.00
N LYS A 179 -18.54 -19.14 5.66
CA LYS A 179 -18.29 -19.11 7.11
C LYS A 179 -17.01 -18.36 7.48
N TYR A 180 -15.95 -18.46 6.66
CA TYR A 180 -14.64 -17.96 7.04
C TYR A 180 -14.06 -16.92 6.07
N LYS A 181 -14.11 -17.15 4.76
CA LYS A 181 -13.45 -16.25 3.80
C LYS A 181 -14.21 -14.94 3.61
N LYS A 182 -15.51 -14.98 3.35
CA LYS A 182 -16.31 -13.77 3.12
C LYS A 182 -16.28 -12.80 4.30
N PRO A 183 -16.44 -13.24 5.57
CA PRO A 183 -16.30 -12.35 6.72
C PRO A 183 -14.89 -11.75 6.82
N ALA A 184 -13.85 -12.54 6.51
CA ALA A 184 -12.47 -12.07 6.50
C ALA A 184 -12.20 -11.03 5.40
N ASP A 185 -12.72 -11.24 4.18
CA ASP A 185 -12.64 -10.26 3.09
C ASP A 185 -13.35 -8.96 3.48
N ALA A 186 -14.60 -9.06 3.96
CA ALA A 186 -15.37 -7.90 4.39
C ALA A 186 -14.66 -7.12 5.50
N LYS A 187 -14.04 -7.80 6.45
CA LYS A 187 -13.27 -7.17 7.52
C LYS A 187 -12.01 -6.49 7.02
N ARG A 188 -11.29 -7.14 6.10
CA ARG A 188 -10.11 -6.56 5.45
C ARG A 188 -10.50 -5.31 4.67
N ASP A 189 -11.60 -5.34 3.93
CA ASP A 189 -12.07 -4.19 3.15
C ASP A 189 -12.57 -3.05 4.06
N GLU A 190 -13.26 -3.35 5.16
CA GLU A 190 -13.64 -2.38 6.21
C GLU A 190 -12.41 -1.64 6.77
N LEU A 191 -11.31 -2.37 6.97
CA LEU A 191 -10.08 -1.87 7.60
C LEU A 191 -9.13 -1.14 6.64
N MET A 192 -9.31 -1.30 5.33
CA MET A 192 -8.35 -0.80 4.33
C MET A 192 -8.04 0.69 4.51
N LEU A 193 -9.07 1.53 4.45
CA LEU A 193 -8.89 2.99 4.57
C LEU A 193 -8.46 3.43 5.99
N PRO A 194 -9.07 2.95 7.09
CA PRO A 194 -8.61 3.25 8.44
C PRO A 194 -7.13 2.92 8.68
N VAL A 195 -6.67 1.77 8.18
CA VAL A 195 -5.27 1.35 8.35
C VAL A 195 -4.34 2.20 7.51
N THR A 196 -4.71 2.55 6.27
CA THR A 196 -3.92 3.50 5.45
C THR A 196 -3.72 4.83 6.18
N ILE A 197 -4.80 5.44 6.69
CA ILE A 197 -4.69 6.71 7.44
C ILE A 197 -3.74 6.57 8.63
N TYR A 198 -3.83 5.47 9.37
CA TYR A 198 -2.92 5.24 10.49
C TYR A 198 -1.46 5.06 10.06
N MET A 199 -1.20 4.38 8.95
CA MET A 199 0.16 4.27 8.41
C MET A 199 0.73 5.64 8.05
N GLU A 200 -0.06 6.49 7.40
CA GLU A 200 0.35 7.86 7.09
C GLU A 200 0.59 8.69 8.36
N LEU A 201 -0.23 8.52 9.40
CA LEU A 201 0.00 9.18 10.70
C LEU A 201 1.34 8.77 11.32
N VAL A 202 1.68 7.48 11.25
CA VAL A 202 2.98 6.95 11.72
C VAL A 202 4.13 7.51 10.87
N GLU A 203 3.97 7.57 9.55
CA GLU A 203 4.96 8.13 8.63
C GLU A 203 5.19 9.62 8.87
N LEU A 204 4.12 10.41 9.01
CA LEU A 204 4.21 11.83 9.34
C LEU A 204 5.00 12.04 10.62
N ASN A 205 4.68 11.30 11.68
CA ASN A 205 5.41 11.41 12.94
C ASN A 205 6.90 11.07 12.76
N SER A 206 7.22 10.04 11.98
CA SER A 206 8.61 9.69 11.65
C SER A 206 9.33 10.82 10.91
N LEU A 207 8.72 11.36 9.84
CA LEU A 207 9.29 12.47 9.05
C LEU A 207 9.49 13.73 9.89
N TYR A 208 8.53 14.04 10.77
CA TYR A 208 8.63 15.16 11.70
C TYR A 208 9.82 15.00 12.66
N THR A 209 9.95 13.82 13.30
CA THR A 209 11.10 13.55 14.19
C THR A 209 12.44 13.55 13.46
N ALA A 210 12.46 13.24 12.17
CA ALA A 210 13.64 13.31 11.31
C ALA A 210 13.94 14.72 10.77
N GLY A 211 13.16 15.74 11.12
CA GLY A 211 13.35 17.13 10.65
C GLY A 211 12.93 17.37 9.19
N LYS A 212 12.26 16.41 8.55
CA LYS A 212 11.83 16.46 7.14
C LYS A 212 10.48 17.17 6.99
N GLN A 213 10.44 18.46 7.35
CA GLN A 213 9.19 19.22 7.49
C GLN A 213 8.38 19.33 6.18
N SER A 214 9.05 19.51 5.04
CA SER A 214 8.39 19.57 3.72
C SER A 214 7.69 18.26 3.35
N GLU A 215 8.33 17.12 3.62
CA GLU A 215 7.76 15.79 3.40
C GLU A 215 6.59 15.53 4.36
N ALA A 216 6.73 15.91 5.63
CA ALA A 216 5.66 15.76 6.64
C ALA A 216 4.40 16.56 6.29
N LEU A 217 4.54 17.76 5.71
CA LEU A 217 3.40 18.58 5.23
C LEU A 217 2.65 17.92 4.07
N LYS A 218 3.37 17.24 3.15
CA LYS A 218 2.75 16.50 2.05
C LYS A 218 1.92 15.33 2.58
N VAL A 219 2.50 14.52 3.46
CA VAL A 219 1.79 13.41 4.12
C VAL A 219 0.58 13.91 4.91
N TYR A 220 0.68 15.06 5.58
CA TYR A 220 -0.47 15.66 6.27
C TYR A 220 -1.62 16.03 5.32
N ALA A 221 -1.32 16.57 4.13
CA ALA A 221 -2.33 16.85 3.12
C ALA A 221 -3.01 15.56 2.62
N GLU A 222 -2.23 14.49 2.42
CA GLU A 222 -2.75 13.18 2.03
C GLU A 222 -3.66 12.57 3.11
N ILE A 223 -3.28 12.67 4.39
CA ILE A 223 -4.13 12.27 5.52
C ILE A 223 -5.48 12.99 5.46
N ASN A 224 -5.49 14.31 5.25
CA ASN A 224 -6.75 15.07 5.17
C ASN A 224 -7.62 14.59 3.99
N ALA A 225 -7.04 14.36 2.83
CA ALA A 225 -7.75 13.82 1.67
C ALA A 225 -8.33 12.42 1.94
N LEU A 226 -7.57 11.53 2.60
CA LEU A 226 -8.05 10.20 2.99
C LEU A 226 -9.18 10.27 4.04
N MET A 227 -9.12 11.23 4.96
CA MET A 227 -10.15 11.45 5.98
C MET A 227 -11.48 11.89 5.37
N GLU A 228 -11.49 12.62 4.25
CA GLU A 228 -12.72 12.95 3.51
C GLU A 228 -13.41 11.70 2.94
N GLY A 229 -12.61 10.71 2.52
CA GLY A 229 -13.10 9.42 2.03
C GLY A 229 -13.56 8.46 3.13
N LEU A 230 -13.24 8.73 4.41
CA LEU A 230 -13.58 7.84 5.51
C LEU A 230 -15.08 7.93 5.82
N PRO A 231 -15.84 6.82 5.73
CA PRO A 231 -17.27 6.86 6.02
C PRO A 231 -17.53 7.39 7.43
N LYS A 232 -18.41 8.37 7.59
CA LYS A 232 -18.75 8.94 8.91
C LYS A 232 -19.37 7.93 9.87
N THR A 233 -19.90 6.83 9.34
CA THR A 233 -20.42 5.69 10.10
C THR A 233 -19.34 4.72 10.56
N SER A 234 -18.09 4.92 10.14
CA SER A 234 -16.96 4.09 10.56
C SER A 234 -16.68 4.29 12.04
N LYS A 235 -16.60 3.18 12.78
CA LYS A 235 -16.23 3.19 14.20
C LYS A 235 -14.80 3.70 14.45
N TYR A 236 -13.96 3.75 13.42
CA TYR A 236 -12.59 4.25 13.51
C TYR A 236 -12.49 5.76 13.33
N SER A 237 -13.52 6.42 12.77
CA SER A 237 -13.49 7.86 12.51
C SER A 237 -13.20 8.71 13.75
N PRO A 238 -13.82 8.48 14.93
CA PRO A 238 -13.54 9.30 16.11
C PRO A 238 -12.09 9.15 16.59
N ILE A 239 -11.53 7.94 16.51
CA ILE A 239 -10.16 7.65 16.95
C ILE A 239 -9.15 8.31 16.01
N LEU A 240 -9.34 8.15 14.69
CA LEU A 240 -8.46 8.74 13.68
C LEU A 240 -8.54 10.27 13.69
N LEU A 241 -9.74 10.86 13.85
CA LEU A 241 -9.89 12.31 14.01
C LEU A 241 -9.14 12.84 15.23
N ALA A 242 -9.17 12.12 16.36
CA ALA A 242 -8.44 12.50 17.55
C ALA A 242 -6.91 12.47 17.33
N GLU A 243 -6.39 11.47 16.62
CA GLU A 243 -4.97 11.41 16.29
C GLU A 243 -4.54 12.50 15.30
N VAL A 244 -5.35 12.76 14.26
CA VAL A 244 -5.11 13.87 13.33
C VAL A 244 -5.09 15.21 14.08
N ALA A 245 -6.01 15.42 15.03
CA ALA A 245 -6.06 16.65 15.83
C ALA A 245 -4.82 16.84 16.72
N LYS A 246 -4.27 15.77 17.30
CA LYS A 246 -3.00 15.84 18.06
C LYS A 246 -1.84 16.30 17.18
N ILE A 247 -1.78 15.80 15.94
CA ILE A 247 -0.71 16.11 14.99
C ILE A 247 -0.92 17.48 14.34
N LYS A 248 -2.16 17.96 14.20
CA LYS A 248 -2.44 19.30 13.69
C LYS A 248 -1.70 20.39 14.48
N GLY A 249 -1.64 20.27 15.82
CA GLY A 249 -0.88 21.21 16.65
C GLY A 249 0.63 21.21 16.38
N ILE A 250 1.17 20.09 15.89
CA ILE A 250 2.57 19.97 15.47
C ILE A 250 2.76 20.64 14.10
N VAL A 251 1.84 20.39 13.17
CA VAL A 251 1.88 20.94 11.80
C VAL A 251 1.66 22.45 11.77
N ASP A 252 0.72 22.98 12.56
CA ASP A 252 0.44 24.42 12.64
C ASP A 252 1.63 25.23 13.18
N GLY A 253 2.54 24.59 13.92
CA GLY A 253 3.77 25.19 14.43
C GLY A 253 4.97 25.09 13.47
N LEU A 254 4.82 24.41 12.33
CA LEU A 254 5.85 24.36 11.31
C LEU A 254 5.90 25.70 10.56
N PRO A 255 7.07 26.33 10.39
CA PRO A 255 7.17 27.50 9.54
C PRO A 255 6.73 27.11 8.13
N ILE A 256 5.73 27.82 7.60
CA ILE A 256 5.29 27.67 6.21
C ILE A 256 6.54 27.83 5.34
N GLN A 257 6.90 26.78 4.62
CA GLN A 257 8.04 26.82 3.73
C GLN A 257 7.78 27.90 2.68
N SER A 258 8.55 29.00 2.73
CA SER A 258 8.48 30.04 1.71
C SER A 258 8.75 29.41 0.35
N THR A 259 7.85 29.65 -0.61
CA THR A 259 8.05 29.24 -2.01
C THR A 259 9.35 29.82 -2.56
N GLU A 260 9.94 29.20 -3.58
CA GLU A 260 11.17 29.70 -4.21
C GLU A 260 11.04 31.16 -4.67
N GLN A 261 9.84 31.56 -5.11
CA GLN A 261 9.50 32.94 -5.47
C GLN A 261 9.46 33.87 -4.24
N GLN A 262 8.92 33.44 -3.10
CA GLN A 262 8.94 34.24 -1.86
C GLN A 262 10.36 34.45 -1.33
N VAL A 263 11.24 33.45 -1.48
CA VAL A 263 12.67 33.60 -1.16
C VAL A 263 13.33 34.60 -2.11
N LEU A 264 12.99 34.57 -3.40
CA LEU A 264 13.48 35.54 -4.37
C LEU A 264 13.00 36.96 -4.07
N ASP A 265 11.71 37.15 -3.77
CA ASP A 265 11.13 38.47 -3.45
C ASP A 265 11.81 39.10 -2.22
N ALA A 266 12.08 38.31 -1.17
CA ALA A 266 12.84 38.78 0.00
C ALA A 266 14.28 39.18 -0.35
N LYS A 267 14.93 38.46 -1.28
CA LYS A 267 16.27 38.82 -1.77
C LYS A 267 16.24 40.10 -2.62
N VAL A 268 15.17 40.36 -3.38
CA VAL A 268 14.98 41.61 -4.12
C VAL A 268 14.87 42.80 -3.16
N GLU A 269 14.13 42.66 -2.06
CA GLU A 269 14.09 43.70 -1.02
C GLU A 269 15.48 43.94 -0.41
N GLY A 270 16.25 42.87 -0.17
CA GLY A 270 17.63 42.95 0.30
C GLY A 270 18.54 43.69 -0.70
N LEU A 271 18.42 43.37 -1.98
CA LEU A 271 19.14 44.05 -3.07
C LEU A 271 18.83 45.54 -3.10
N VAL A 272 17.56 45.93 -3.03
CA VAL A 272 17.13 47.35 -3.01
C VAL A 272 17.79 48.08 -1.85
N LYS A 273 17.75 47.51 -0.64
CA LYS A 273 18.39 48.10 0.55
C LYS A 273 19.91 48.22 0.38
N ALA A 274 20.57 47.16 -0.11
CA ALA A 274 22.02 47.11 -0.27
C ALA A 274 22.51 48.14 -1.31
N VAL A 275 21.84 48.25 -2.45
CA VAL A 275 22.22 49.21 -3.50
C VAL A 275 21.93 50.64 -3.04
N ASN A 276 20.76 50.92 -2.46
CA ASN A 276 20.44 52.27 -1.98
C ASN A 276 21.36 52.75 -0.85
N ALA A 277 21.92 51.83 -0.06
CA ALA A 277 22.90 52.17 0.98
C ALA A 277 24.32 52.40 0.44
N SER A 278 24.69 51.77 -0.67
CA SER A 278 26.06 51.74 -1.20
C SER A 278 26.28 52.62 -2.43
N GLN A 279 25.23 52.92 -3.20
CA GLN A 279 25.29 53.67 -4.44
C GLN A 279 24.52 54.99 -4.29
N LYS A 280 25.14 56.11 -4.64
CA LYS A 280 24.50 57.44 -4.63
C LYS A 280 23.92 57.84 -5.99
N ASN A 281 24.43 57.23 -7.06
CA ASN A 281 24.11 57.62 -8.43
C ASN A 281 22.78 57.04 -8.92
N ILE A 282 22.27 56.01 -8.25
CA ILE A 282 21.01 55.34 -8.57
C ILE A 282 20.19 55.08 -7.30
N LEU A 283 18.87 55.07 -7.44
CA LEU A 283 17.94 54.63 -6.42
C LEU A 283 17.08 53.49 -6.97
N LEU A 284 17.04 52.37 -6.24
CA LEU A 284 16.21 51.22 -6.57
C LEU A 284 14.88 51.25 -5.83
N SER A 285 13.84 50.76 -6.49
CA SER A 285 12.58 50.36 -5.88
C SER A 285 12.06 49.09 -6.55
N SER A 286 11.19 48.34 -5.88
CA SER A 286 10.49 47.19 -6.44
C SER A 286 9.01 47.29 -6.07
N SER A 287 8.13 47.14 -7.05
CA SER A 287 6.67 47.19 -6.87
C SER A 287 5.97 45.90 -7.33
N THR A 288 6.70 45.01 -8.01
CA THR A 288 6.21 43.72 -8.52
C THR A 288 7.32 42.69 -8.45
N SER A 289 6.97 41.41 -8.24
CA SER A 289 7.92 40.29 -8.28
C SER A 289 8.74 40.29 -9.57
N ASN A 290 10.01 39.90 -9.46
CA ASN A 290 10.97 39.80 -10.58
C ASN A 290 11.22 41.12 -11.33
N SER A 291 10.99 42.28 -10.71
CA SER A 291 11.24 43.58 -11.34
C SER A 291 11.83 44.57 -10.35
N ILE A 292 12.72 45.43 -10.87
CA ILE A 292 13.20 46.61 -10.17
C ILE A 292 13.12 47.83 -11.06
N THR A 293 12.86 48.97 -10.43
CA THR A 293 12.94 50.29 -11.04
C THR A 293 14.21 50.98 -10.57
N ILE A 294 15.06 51.36 -11.52
CA ILE A 294 16.32 52.06 -11.35
C ILE A 294 16.06 53.53 -11.68
N THR A 295 16.07 54.40 -10.68
CA THR A 295 15.98 55.86 -10.87
C THR A 295 17.38 56.44 -10.93
N VAL A 296 17.72 57.10 -12.04
CA VAL A 296 19.05 57.71 -12.22
C VAL A 296 19.09 59.05 -11.50
N GLN A 297 19.98 59.18 -10.51
CA GLN A 297 20.20 60.42 -9.74
C GLN A 297 21.37 61.22 -10.30
N GLU A 298 22.47 60.53 -10.60
CA GLU A 298 23.65 61.09 -11.24
C GLU A 298 24.03 60.19 -12.42
N ASP A 299 24.42 60.81 -13.52
CA ASP A 299 24.70 60.05 -14.74
C ASP A 299 26.04 59.32 -14.61
N ILE A 300 26.04 58.03 -14.89
CA ILE A 300 27.23 57.18 -14.82
C ILE A 300 27.41 56.41 -16.11
N SER A 301 28.66 56.04 -16.40
CA SER A 301 28.96 55.24 -17.57
C SER A 301 28.29 53.87 -17.46
N MET A 302 27.80 53.36 -18.60
CA MET A 302 27.27 51.99 -18.70
C MET A 302 28.30 50.97 -18.21
N LEU A 303 29.59 51.23 -18.43
CA LEU A 303 30.67 50.36 -17.98
C LEU A 303 30.74 50.30 -16.45
N ASP A 304 30.67 51.42 -15.74
CA ASP A 304 30.74 51.43 -14.28
C ASP A 304 29.48 50.81 -13.65
N PHE A 305 28.30 51.04 -14.25
CA PHE A 305 27.05 50.40 -13.84
C PHE A 305 27.15 48.87 -13.89
N LEU A 306 27.72 48.33 -14.97
CA LEU A 306 27.85 46.89 -15.21
C LEU A 306 29.05 46.24 -14.50
N SER A 307 30.09 47.01 -14.15
CA SER A 307 31.34 46.44 -13.62
C SER A 307 31.63 46.71 -12.14
N LYS A 308 31.11 47.80 -11.55
CA LYS A 308 31.56 48.28 -10.23
C LYS A 308 30.46 48.62 -9.23
N GLY A 309 29.20 48.56 -9.65
CA GLY A 309 28.08 48.95 -8.78
C GLY A 309 26.99 47.89 -8.78
N PHE A 310 25.97 48.16 -9.59
CA PHE A 310 24.70 47.44 -9.53
C PHE A 310 24.81 45.95 -9.88
N TYR A 311 25.46 45.60 -10.99
CA TYR A 311 25.45 44.22 -11.50
C TYR A 311 26.11 43.21 -10.55
N PRO A 312 27.32 43.45 -9.99
CA PRO A 312 27.90 42.55 -8.98
C PRO A 312 27.04 42.38 -7.72
N THR A 313 26.41 43.47 -7.26
CA THR A 313 25.49 43.43 -6.10
C THR A 313 24.21 42.65 -6.43
N LEU A 314 23.68 42.74 -7.66
CA LEU A 314 22.55 41.95 -8.12
C LEU A 314 22.88 40.45 -8.11
N ILE A 315 24.02 40.05 -8.71
CA ILE A 315 24.43 38.65 -8.78
C ILE A 315 24.57 38.06 -7.37
N SER A 316 25.28 38.75 -6.48
CA SER A 316 25.52 38.29 -5.11
C SER A 316 24.27 38.29 -4.24
N SER A 317 23.44 39.34 -4.28
CA SER A 317 22.26 39.47 -3.41
C SER A 317 21.14 38.49 -3.80
N LEU A 318 20.94 38.28 -5.10
CA LEU A 318 19.94 37.33 -5.58
C LEU A 318 20.47 35.89 -5.58
N GLY A 319 21.79 35.69 -5.56
CA GLY A 319 22.43 34.39 -5.69
C GLY A 319 22.25 33.82 -7.11
N VAL A 320 22.45 34.68 -8.12
CA VAL A 320 22.33 34.31 -9.53
C VAL A 320 23.46 33.36 -9.89
N SER A 321 23.12 32.20 -10.44
CA SER A 321 24.08 31.19 -10.92
C SER A 321 24.20 31.16 -12.43
N LYS A 322 23.23 31.70 -13.17
CA LYS A 322 23.33 31.89 -14.62
C LYS A 322 22.66 33.18 -15.04
N VAL A 323 23.23 33.80 -16.06
CA VAL A 323 22.62 34.90 -16.82
C VAL A 323 22.52 34.43 -18.26
N ASN A 324 21.29 34.33 -18.77
CA ASN A 324 20.98 33.78 -20.09
C ASN A 324 21.69 32.43 -20.38
N GLY A 325 21.76 31.56 -19.36
CA GLY A 325 22.37 30.24 -19.46
C GLY A 325 23.90 30.19 -19.25
N ASN A 326 24.58 31.34 -19.20
CA ASN A 326 26.03 31.46 -19.02
C ASN A 326 26.42 31.75 -17.56
N ASP A 327 27.66 31.46 -17.18
CA ASP A 327 28.20 31.90 -15.88
C ASP A 327 28.10 33.44 -15.77
N PRO A 328 27.56 34.01 -14.67
CA PRO A 328 27.20 35.42 -14.61
C PRO A 328 28.36 36.41 -14.78
N LEU A 329 29.60 35.95 -14.54
CA LEU A 329 30.80 36.76 -14.66
C LEU A 329 31.66 36.36 -15.87
N SER A 330 31.17 35.45 -16.71
CA SER A 330 31.85 35.07 -17.96
C SER A 330 31.81 36.17 -19.02
N GLU A 331 32.77 36.13 -19.93
CA GLU A 331 32.80 37.02 -21.09
C GLU A 331 31.53 36.89 -21.96
N ALA A 332 30.99 35.67 -22.08
CA ALA A 332 29.75 35.41 -22.80
C ALA A 332 28.56 36.15 -22.17
N ALA A 333 28.35 36.02 -20.86
CA ALA A 333 27.29 36.73 -20.14
C ALA A 333 27.44 38.26 -20.25
N MET A 334 28.67 38.77 -20.15
CA MET A 334 28.93 40.21 -20.27
C MET A 334 28.67 40.74 -21.68
N ASN A 335 28.96 39.96 -22.73
CA ASN A 335 28.66 40.34 -24.11
C ASN A 335 27.16 40.36 -24.39
N GLU A 336 26.42 39.38 -23.87
CA GLU A 336 24.95 39.34 -23.98
C GLU A 336 24.28 40.46 -23.18
N LEU A 337 24.79 40.76 -21.97
CA LEU A 337 24.31 41.86 -21.17
C LEU A 337 24.56 43.22 -21.84
N LYS A 338 25.70 43.40 -22.51
CA LYS A 338 25.96 44.60 -23.33
C LYS A 338 24.99 44.69 -24.51
N ALA A 339 24.69 43.58 -25.17
CA ALA A 339 23.75 43.53 -26.29
C ALA A 339 22.30 43.81 -25.87
N LEU A 340 21.96 43.65 -24.58
CA LEU A 340 20.66 44.00 -24.03
C LEU A 340 20.39 45.51 -24.09
N PHE A 341 21.43 46.33 -23.98
CA PHE A 341 21.33 47.80 -24.02
C PHE A 341 21.58 48.34 -25.44
N PRO A 342 21.01 49.50 -25.80
CA PRO A 342 21.28 50.15 -27.08
C PRO A 342 22.79 50.42 -27.26
N ALA A 343 23.35 50.09 -28.44
CA ALA A 343 24.79 50.21 -28.71
C ALA A 343 25.30 51.66 -28.67
N ASP A 344 24.41 52.62 -28.83
CA ASP A 344 24.67 54.06 -28.72
C ASP A 344 24.59 54.58 -27.28
N ALA A 345 24.04 53.80 -26.34
CA ALA A 345 23.92 54.19 -24.94
C ALA A 345 25.29 54.11 -24.23
N LYS A 346 25.84 55.25 -23.86
CA LYS A 346 27.11 55.40 -23.14
C LYS A 346 26.90 55.65 -21.65
N VAL A 347 25.76 56.22 -21.29
CA VAL A 347 25.43 56.64 -19.92
C VAL A 347 24.01 56.22 -19.53
N LEU A 348 23.72 56.15 -18.22
CA LEU A 348 22.42 55.65 -17.74
C LEU A 348 21.23 56.55 -18.12
N SER A 349 21.43 57.86 -18.23
CA SER A 349 20.36 58.80 -18.57
C SER A 349 19.72 58.51 -19.94
N GLU A 350 20.46 57.89 -20.86
CA GLU A 350 20.00 57.48 -22.20
C GLU A 350 19.09 56.22 -22.18
N LEU A 351 18.99 55.57 -21.01
CA LEU A 351 18.11 54.42 -20.79
C LEU A 351 16.76 54.82 -20.18
N LYS A 352 16.58 56.08 -19.78
CA LYS A 352 15.36 56.56 -19.12
C LYS A 352 14.10 56.25 -19.94
N GLY A 353 13.09 55.68 -19.29
CA GLY A 353 11.83 55.24 -19.88
C GLY A 353 11.90 53.89 -20.61
N LYS A 354 13.04 53.17 -20.55
CA LYS A 354 13.19 51.84 -21.17
C LYS A 354 13.10 50.73 -20.13
N SER A 355 12.76 49.53 -20.59
CA SER A 355 12.72 48.31 -19.77
C SER A 355 13.46 47.19 -20.47
N PHE A 356 14.21 46.40 -19.71
CA PHE A 356 15.06 45.34 -20.22
C PHE A 356 14.82 44.04 -19.48
N ASN A 357 14.73 42.94 -20.24
CA ASN A 357 14.53 41.60 -19.71
C ASN A 357 15.87 40.92 -19.52
N LEU A 358 16.14 40.46 -18.30
CA LEU A 358 17.36 39.75 -17.93
C LEU A 358 16.99 38.34 -17.49
N PRO A 359 17.09 37.32 -18.36
CA PRO A 359 16.90 35.94 -17.98
C PRO A 359 17.99 35.52 -16.98
N VAL A 360 17.60 35.08 -15.79
CA VAL A 360 18.53 34.63 -14.74
C VAL A 360 18.06 33.32 -14.12
N THR A 361 19.02 32.48 -13.73
CA THR A 361 18.79 31.34 -12.85
C THR A 361 19.28 31.72 -11.46
N VAL A 362 18.45 31.59 -10.43
CA VAL A 362 18.83 31.86 -9.03
C VAL A 362 18.99 30.57 -8.23
N ASN A 363 19.98 30.52 -7.35
CA ASN A 363 20.27 29.40 -6.44
C ASN A 363 19.27 29.32 -5.26
N ASN A 364 17.97 29.32 -5.57
CA ASN A 364 16.86 29.09 -4.65
C ASN A 364 16.11 27.79 -5.01
N GLY A 365 16.84 26.75 -5.45
CA GLY A 365 16.24 25.57 -6.10
C GLY A 365 16.43 25.49 -7.62
N ALA A 366 17.24 26.39 -8.20
CA ALA A 366 17.41 26.59 -9.64
C ALA A 366 16.13 27.11 -10.32
N LEU A 367 15.62 28.22 -9.77
CA LEU A 367 14.47 28.93 -10.34
C LEU A 367 14.93 29.80 -11.51
N ASP A 368 14.41 29.51 -12.70
CA ASP A 368 14.60 30.34 -13.89
C ASP A 368 13.55 31.45 -13.94
N VAL A 369 13.99 32.71 -13.97
CA VAL A 369 13.12 33.89 -14.02
C VAL A 369 13.59 34.88 -15.07
N VAL A 370 12.64 35.60 -15.67
CA VAL A 370 12.93 36.78 -16.48
C VAL A 370 12.85 37.99 -15.55
N PHE A 371 14.00 38.54 -15.17
CA PHE A 371 14.10 39.68 -14.27
C PHE A 371 14.04 41.00 -15.06
N ILE A 372 13.17 41.91 -14.69
CA ILE A 372 12.91 43.14 -15.46
C ILE A 372 13.64 44.31 -14.80
N LEU A 373 14.45 45.02 -15.60
CA LEU A 373 15.12 46.26 -15.22
C LEU A 373 14.40 47.44 -15.88
N VAL A 374 13.75 48.29 -15.10
CA VAL A 374 13.05 49.49 -15.58
C VAL A 374 13.87 50.73 -15.23
N PHE A 375 14.19 51.57 -16.21
CA PHE A 375 14.97 52.79 -15.98
C PHE A 375 14.06 54.01 -15.96
N ASN A 376 14.09 54.78 -14.88
CA ASN A 376 13.21 55.93 -14.62
C ASN A 376 13.94 57.25 -14.38
#